data_AF-A0A3B4FPU9-F1
#
_entry.id   AF-A0A3B4FPU9-F1
#
_cell.length_a   1.000
_cell.length_b   1.000
_cell.length_c   1.000
_cell.angle_alpha   90.00
_cell.angle_beta   90.00
_cell.angle_gamma   90.00
#
_symmetry.space_group_name_H-M   'P 1'
#
loop_
_entity.id
_entity.type
_entity.pdbx_description
1 polymer ?
#
loop_
_entity_poly.entity_id
_entity_poly.type
_entity_poly.pdbx_seq_one_letter_code
_entity_poly.pdbx_strand_id
1 'polypeptide(L)'
;MVLQVGLSHNLNDYIWFGLLRNLSDKNKWLWSGGGQVTELCWKQDQPENRPNEDYGLFDNKKWRDAHADHINPVFCYSTVVVEEEKTWEEALEYCREHHDDLASVASETEMLLIQKELNKYHTTKHVWIGLRFLSKDWIWVDGQEMDYEAWDEGGKPLCPQAKMKCAALQKTGGRLSSWRAHDCEKRLSFICY
;
A
#
# COMPACT_ATOMS: atom_id res chain seq x y z
N MET A 1 -3.72 -3.66 6.86
CA MET A 1 -4.39 -2.81 5.85
C MET A 1 -5.60 -2.19 6.54
N VAL A 2 -5.38 -1.05 7.20
CA VAL A 2 -6.42 -0.36 7.95
C VAL A 2 -7.38 0.25 6.93
N LEU A 3 -8.63 -0.20 6.96
CA LEU A 3 -9.74 0.37 6.21
C LEU A 3 -9.93 1.83 6.64
N GLN A 4 -9.32 2.77 5.92
CA GLN A 4 -9.69 4.17 6.07
C GLN A 4 -11.00 4.39 5.30
N VAL A 5 -12.09 4.33 6.04
CA VAL A 5 -13.47 4.54 5.56
C VAL A 5 -13.62 6.01 5.17
N GLY A 6 -13.31 6.30 3.92
CA GLY A 6 -13.53 7.60 3.29
C GLY A 6 -14.36 7.43 2.03
N LEU A 7 -15.66 7.22 2.19
CA LEU A 7 -16.80 7.66 1.35
C LEU A 7 -18.03 6.83 1.79
N SER A 8 -19.10 7.52 2.13
CA SER A 8 -20.32 6.92 2.68
C SER A 8 -21.03 6.04 1.65
N HIS A 9 -20.68 4.76 1.62
CA HIS A 9 -21.48 3.73 0.97
C HIS A 9 -21.97 2.75 2.04
N ASN A 10 -23.19 2.28 1.88
CA ASN A 10 -23.93 1.54 2.90
C ASN A 10 -23.11 0.31 3.31
N LEU A 11 -22.85 0.13 4.61
CA LEU A 11 -22.08 -1.02 5.13
C LEU A 11 -22.81 -2.38 4.95
N ASN A 12 -23.97 -2.36 4.27
CA ASN A 12 -24.80 -3.51 3.93
C ASN A 12 -24.62 -4.01 2.48
N ASP A 13 -23.66 -3.45 1.73
CA ASP A 13 -23.50 -3.74 0.31
C ASP A 13 -22.47 -4.86 0.05
N TYR A 14 -22.69 -5.59 -1.05
CA TYR A 14 -21.72 -6.52 -1.60
C TYR A 14 -20.69 -5.74 -2.41
N ILE A 15 -19.41 -5.86 -2.07
CA ILE A 15 -18.34 -5.11 -2.73
C ILE A 15 -17.22 -6.07 -3.12
N TRP A 16 -16.84 -6.06 -4.39
CA TRP A 16 -15.66 -6.76 -4.87
C TRP A 16 -14.40 -6.08 -4.33
N PHE A 17 -13.45 -6.88 -3.89
CA PHE A 17 -12.15 -6.39 -3.48
C PHE A 17 -11.06 -7.33 -4.00
N GLY A 18 -9.80 -6.95 -3.83
CA GLY A 18 -8.68 -7.62 -4.48
C GLY A 18 -8.36 -9.04 -4.02
N LEU A 19 -9.27 -9.78 -3.38
CA LEU A 19 -9.01 -11.13 -2.91
C LEU A 19 -9.28 -12.16 -4.02
N LEU A 20 -8.26 -12.95 -4.37
CA LEU A 20 -8.26 -13.89 -5.49
C LEU A 20 -7.81 -15.28 -5.03
N ARG A 21 -8.43 -16.34 -5.58
CA ARG A 21 -7.97 -17.71 -5.36
C ARG A 21 -6.65 -17.94 -6.08
N ASN A 22 -5.70 -18.59 -5.40
CA ASN A 22 -4.45 -18.97 -6.01
C ASN A 22 -4.68 -20.06 -7.07
N LEU A 23 -4.16 -19.82 -8.28
CA LEU A 23 -4.32 -20.73 -9.42
C LEU A 23 -3.51 -22.02 -9.29
N SER A 24 -2.37 -21.97 -8.59
CA SER A 24 -1.49 -23.12 -8.36
C SER A 24 -1.88 -23.94 -7.14
N ASP A 25 -2.50 -23.31 -6.14
CA ASP A 25 -2.95 -23.94 -4.91
C ASP A 25 -4.33 -23.41 -4.51
N LYS A 26 -5.40 -24.12 -4.92
CA LYS A 26 -6.79 -23.72 -4.68
C LYS A 26 -7.19 -23.63 -3.20
N ASN A 27 -6.33 -24.04 -2.26
CA ASN A 27 -6.56 -23.84 -0.83
C ASN A 27 -6.06 -22.48 -0.33
N LYS A 28 -5.37 -21.70 -1.17
CA LYS A 28 -4.78 -20.41 -0.81
C LYS A 28 -5.46 -19.25 -1.51
N TRP A 29 -5.40 -18.11 -0.83
CA TRP A 29 -5.88 -16.82 -1.32
C TRP A 29 -4.71 -15.85 -1.43
N LEU A 30 -4.82 -14.94 -2.39
CA LEU A 30 -3.82 -13.92 -2.71
C LEU A 30 -4.51 -12.58 -2.88
N TRP A 31 -3.75 -11.51 -2.64
CA TRP A 31 -4.17 -10.18 -3.06
C TRP A 31 -3.88 -9.98 -4.55
N SER A 32 -4.73 -9.23 -5.24
CA SER A 32 -4.54 -8.82 -6.64
C SER A 32 -3.28 -7.97 -6.83
N GLY A 33 -2.77 -7.37 -5.75
CA GLY A 33 -1.45 -6.72 -5.68
C GLY A 33 -0.26 -7.67 -5.61
N GLY A 34 -0.49 -8.99 -5.52
CA GLY A 34 0.54 -10.03 -5.55
C GLY A 34 1.02 -10.50 -4.17
N GLY A 35 0.63 -9.83 -3.08
CA GLY A 35 0.96 -10.25 -1.72
C GLY A 35 0.14 -11.45 -1.23
N GLN A 36 0.69 -12.15 -0.23
CA GLN A 36 -0.03 -13.22 0.45
C GLN A 36 -1.05 -12.67 1.43
N VAL A 37 -2.12 -13.43 1.66
CA VAL A 37 -3.14 -13.07 2.63
C VAL A 37 -2.69 -13.55 4.01
N THR A 38 -2.40 -12.61 4.89
CA THR A 38 -1.95 -12.88 6.27
C THR A 38 -3.10 -13.03 7.26
N GLU A 39 -4.22 -12.36 6.99
CA GLU A 39 -5.41 -12.38 7.84
C GLU A 39 -6.66 -12.66 7.00
N LEU A 40 -7.51 -13.55 7.51
CA LEU A 40 -8.75 -13.94 6.86
C LEU A 40 -9.93 -13.55 7.74
N CYS A 41 -10.84 -12.75 7.17
CA CYS A 41 -12.03 -12.25 7.86
C CYS A 41 -13.31 -12.88 7.30
N TRP A 42 -13.30 -14.19 7.07
CA TRP A 42 -14.46 -14.94 6.57
C TRP A 42 -15.69 -14.76 7.45
N LYS A 43 -16.86 -14.74 6.80
CA LYS A 43 -18.15 -14.92 7.44
C LYS A 43 -18.23 -16.34 8.00
N GLN A 44 -19.13 -16.57 8.95
CA GLN A 44 -19.41 -17.94 9.39
C GLN A 44 -19.80 -18.79 8.18
N ASP A 45 -19.27 -20.02 8.12
CA ASP A 45 -19.49 -21.00 7.05
C ASP A 45 -18.93 -20.58 5.67
N GLN A 46 -17.93 -19.69 5.65
CA GLN A 46 -17.19 -19.28 4.45
C GLN A 46 -15.67 -19.55 4.61
N PRO A 47 -14.92 -19.75 3.52
CA PRO A 47 -15.41 -19.90 2.14
C PRO A 47 -16.08 -21.26 1.95
N GLU A 48 -17.16 -21.29 1.16
CA GLU A 48 -17.89 -22.53 0.86
C GLU A 48 -17.26 -23.32 -0.29
N ASN A 49 -16.36 -22.69 -1.04
CA ASN A 49 -15.51 -23.28 -2.08
C ASN A 49 -16.31 -23.99 -3.18
N ARG A 50 -17.44 -23.40 -3.61
CA ARG A 50 -18.17 -23.96 -4.76
C ARG A 50 -17.34 -23.79 -6.04
N PRO A 51 -17.62 -24.60 -7.08
CA PRO A 51 -16.92 -24.47 -8.35
C PRO A 51 -16.97 -23.03 -8.88
N ASN A 52 -15.81 -22.52 -9.28
CA ASN A 52 -15.61 -21.19 -9.86
C ASN A 52 -15.88 -19.99 -8.92
N GLU A 53 -16.01 -20.21 -7.61
CA GLU A 53 -16.00 -19.14 -6.60
C GLU A 53 -14.55 -18.76 -6.25
N ASP A 54 -13.85 -18.16 -7.21
CA ASP A 54 -12.43 -17.84 -7.13
C ASP A 54 -12.14 -16.40 -6.67
N TYR A 55 -13.17 -15.65 -6.26
CA TYR A 55 -13.07 -14.22 -5.93
C TYR A 55 -13.67 -13.94 -4.56
N GLY A 56 -13.04 -13.04 -3.80
CA GLY A 56 -13.56 -12.58 -2.53
C GLY A 56 -14.52 -11.40 -2.67
N LEU A 57 -15.66 -11.50 -2.01
CA LEU A 57 -16.68 -10.47 -1.94
C LEU A 57 -16.86 -10.04 -0.48
N PHE A 58 -16.88 -8.73 -0.25
CA PHE A 58 -17.21 -8.17 1.05
C PHE A 58 -18.73 -8.28 1.26
N ASP A 59 -19.14 -8.84 2.38
CA ASP A 59 -20.52 -9.06 2.80
C ASP A 59 -20.62 -8.65 4.28
N ASN A 60 -21.15 -7.45 4.54
CA ASN A 60 -21.44 -6.96 5.89
C ASN A 60 -20.24 -7.08 6.86
N LYS A 61 -19.10 -6.47 6.52
CA LYS A 61 -17.85 -6.51 7.31
C LYS A 61 -17.13 -7.86 7.35
N LYS A 62 -17.63 -8.87 6.66
CA LYS A 62 -17.05 -10.20 6.55
C LYS A 62 -16.83 -10.58 5.09
N TRP A 63 -16.05 -11.61 4.85
CA TRP A 63 -15.71 -12.06 3.50
C TRP A 63 -16.48 -13.32 3.14
N ARG A 64 -16.77 -13.48 1.86
CA ARG A 64 -17.29 -14.71 1.27
C ARG A 64 -16.64 -14.94 -0.09
N ASP A 65 -16.53 -16.20 -0.51
CA ASP A 65 -16.18 -16.48 -1.88
C ASP A 65 -17.40 -16.35 -2.79
N ALA A 66 -17.16 -15.98 -4.04
CA ALA A 66 -18.19 -15.65 -4.99
C ALA A 66 -17.73 -15.86 -6.43
N HIS A 67 -18.70 -16.10 -7.31
CA HIS A 67 -18.49 -16.27 -8.73
C HIS A 67 -18.37 -14.91 -9.44
N ALA A 68 -17.59 -14.84 -10.52
CA ALA A 68 -17.30 -13.58 -11.23
C ALA A 68 -18.49 -12.95 -11.99
N ASP A 69 -19.64 -13.63 -12.04
CA ASP A 69 -20.84 -13.17 -12.76
C ASP A 69 -21.69 -12.19 -11.95
N HIS A 70 -21.41 -12.03 -10.64
CA HIS A 70 -22.12 -11.04 -9.85
C HIS A 70 -21.72 -9.61 -10.22
N ILE A 71 -22.72 -8.80 -10.54
CA ILE A 71 -22.57 -7.38 -10.84
C ILE A 71 -22.60 -6.60 -9.52
N ASN A 72 -21.43 -6.35 -8.95
CA ASN A 72 -21.24 -5.57 -7.72
C ASN A 72 -20.21 -4.44 -7.93
N PRO A 73 -20.25 -3.36 -7.14
CA PRO A 73 -19.19 -2.35 -7.12
C PRO A 73 -17.85 -2.97 -6.72
N VAL A 74 -16.76 -2.36 -7.18
CA VAL A 74 -15.38 -2.78 -6.88
C VAL A 74 -14.70 -1.71 -6.02
N PHE A 75 -14.05 -2.15 -4.95
CA PHE A 75 -13.10 -1.32 -4.20
C PHE A 75 -11.72 -1.42 -4.84
N CYS A 76 -11.17 -0.28 -5.22
CA CYS A 76 -9.86 -0.16 -5.84
C CYS A 76 -8.90 0.57 -4.90
N TYR A 77 -7.67 0.07 -4.85
CA TYR A 77 -6.53 0.77 -4.26
C TYR A 77 -5.46 0.89 -5.34
N SER A 78 -4.91 2.08 -5.52
CA SER A 78 -3.88 2.37 -6.51
C SER A 78 -2.91 3.40 -5.98
N THR A 79 -1.66 3.32 -6.42
CA THR A 79 -0.62 4.32 -6.13
C THR A 79 -0.21 5.03 -7.40
N VAL A 80 0.05 6.33 -7.32
CA VAL A 80 0.49 7.17 -8.43
C VAL A 80 1.96 7.49 -8.27
N VAL A 81 2.76 7.18 -9.30
CA VAL A 81 4.18 7.55 -9.35
C VAL A 81 4.31 8.89 -10.05
N VAL A 82 4.97 9.84 -9.39
CA VAL A 82 5.25 11.16 -9.96
C VAL A 82 6.75 11.28 -10.22
N GLU A 83 7.12 11.46 -11.49
CA GLU A 83 8.53 11.52 -11.93
C GLU A 83 9.21 12.85 -11.56
N GLU A 84 8.44 13.91 -11.28
CA GLU A 84 8.97 15.21 -10.87
C GLU A 84 9.85 15.12 -9.62
N GLU A 85 10.99 15.82 -9.63
CA GLU A 85 11.87 15.86 -8.48
C GLU A 85 11.51 17.01 -7.54
N LYS A 86 11.03 16.68 -6.33
CA LYS A 86 10.59 17.62 -5.29
C LYS A 86 11.24 17.31 -3.95
N THR A 87 11.38 18.32 -3.08
CA THR A 87 11.72 18.06 -1.66
C THR A 87 10.60 17.26 -1.00
N TRP A 88 10.84 16.70 0.18
CA TRP A 88 9.82 15.88 0.84
C TRP A 88 8.55 16.70 1.13
N GLU A 89 8.71 17.94 1.61
CA GLU A 89 7.60 18.86 1.87
C GLU A 89 6.85 19.25 0.58
N GLU A 90 7.57 19.58 -0.50
CA GLU A 90 6.95 19.90 -1.80
C GLU A 90 6.20 18.69 -2.39
N ALA A 91 6.72 17.47 -2.20
CA ALA A 91 6.07 16.23 -2.65
C ALA A 91 4.79 15.96 -1.86
N LEU A 92 4.82 16.17 -0.54
CA LEU A 92 3.64 16.07 0.32
C LEU A 92 2.53 17.04 -0.12
N GLU A 93 2.89 18.30 -0.33
CA GLU A 93 1.95 19.33 -0.80
C GLU A 93 1.37 18.98 -2.16
N TYR A 94 2.22 18.53 -3.10
CA TYR A 94 1.77 18.09 -4.42
C TYR A 94 0.74 16.96 -4.31
N CYS A 95 1.03 15.90 -3.54
CA CYS A 95 0.12 14.77 -3.41
C CYS A 95 -1.22 15.20 -2.81
N ARG A 96 -1.24 16.09 -1.81
CA ARG A 96 -2.50 16.58 -1.21
C ARG A 96 -3.28 17.53 -2.12
N GLU A 97 -2.63 18.15 -3.09
CA GLU A 97 -3.27 19.03 -4.06
C GLU A 97 -3.84 18.26 -5.26
N HIS A 98 -3.15 17.20 -5.71
CA HIS A 98 -3.48 16.48 -6.95
C HIS A 98 -4.04 15.07 -6.73
N HIS A 99 -3.86 14.51 -5.53
CA HIS A 99 -4.19 13.14 -5.11
C HIS A 99 -4.71 13.18 -3.64
N ASP A 100 -4.67 12.07 -2.90
CA ASP A 100 -5.07 12.07 -1.49
C ASP A 100 -3.91 12.49 -0.57
N ASP A 101 -2.82 11.73 -0.52
CA ASP A 101 -1.64 12.06 0.30
C ASP A 101 -0.36 11.38 -0.25
N LEU A 102 0.79 11.66 0.37
CA LEU A 102 2.06 10.98 0.09
C LEU A 102 1.97 9.54 0.62
N ALA A 103 2.24 8.56 -0.24
CA ALA A 103 1.88 7.16 0.03
C ALA A 103 2.64 6.54 1.19
N SER A 104 1.90 5.82 2.03
CA SER A 104 2.45 4.88 2.98
C SER A 104 2.81 3.54 2.34
N VAL A 105 3.63 2.78 3.05
CA VAL A 105 3.92 1.38 2.73
C VAL A 105 3.59 0.57 3.97
N ALA A 106 2.32 0.25 4.18
CA ALA A 106 1.78 -0.38 5.37
C ALA A 106 1.67 -1.91 5.25
N SER A 107 2.06 -2.50 4.12
CA SER A 107 2.08 -3.95 3.92
C SER A 107 3.05 -4.40 2.82
N GLU A 108 3.38 -5.70 2.82
CA GLU A 108 4.14 -6.33 1.71
C GLU A 108 3.39 -6.20 0.38
N THR A 109 2.05 -6.33 0.38
CA THR A 109 1.22 -6.14 -0.82
C THR A 109 1.37 -4.74 -1.40
N GLU A 110 1.36 -3.70 -0.56
CA GLU A 110 1.57 -2.32 -1.00
C GLU A 110 2.99 -2.10 -1.53
N MET A 111 4.01 -2.67 -0.88
CA MET A 111 5.38 -2.64 -1.39
C MET A 111 5.48 -3.25 -2.81
N LEU A 112 4.83 -4.40 -3.03
CA LEU A 112 4.82 -5.08 -4.33
C LEU A 112 4.06 -4.27 -5.40
N LEU A 113 2.92 -3.66 -5.03
CA LEU A 113 2.16 -2.76 -5.91
C LEU A 113 3.00 -1.55 -6.31
N ILE A 114 3.60 -0.86 -5.35
CA ILE A 114 4.49 0.28 -5.59
C ILE A 114 5.66 -0.15 -6.48
N GLN A 115 6.23 -1.33 -6.26
CA GLN A 115 7.30 -1.86 -7.10
C GLN A 115 6.88 -2.08 -8.55
N LYS A 116 5.68 -2.64 -8.75
CA LYS A 116 5.13 -2.83 -10.08
C LYS A 116 4.91 -1.50 -10.79
N GLU A 117 4.41 -0.49 -10.08
CA GLU A 117 4.22 0.85 -10.65
C GLU A 117 5.55 1.54 -10.94
N LEU A 118 6.51 1.58 -10.02
CA LEU A 118 7.83 2.19 -10.22
C LEU A 118 8.64 1.58 -11.38
N ASN A 119 8.33 0.35 -11.81
CA ASN A 119 8.98 -0.27 -12.96
C ASN A 119 8.50 0.28 -14.30
N LYS A 120 7.38 1.02 -14.32
CA LYS A 120 6.81 1.66 -15.52
C LYS A 120 7.36 3.06 -15.76
N TYR A 121 8.04 3.66 -14.78
CA TYR A 121 8.47 5.06 -14.79
C TYR A 121 9.98 5.20 -14.60
N HIS A 122 10.54 6.31 -15.08
CA HIS A 122 11.94 6.70 -14.93
C HIS A 122 12.12 7.63 -13.73
N THR A 123 12.18 7.03 -12.54
CA THR A 123 12.33 7.77 -11.28
C THR A 123 13.80 7.94 -10.86
N THR A 124 14.00 8.82 -9.88
CA THR A 124 15.24 8.88 -9.10
C THR A 124 15.57 7.55 -8.40
N LYS A 125 16.84 7.38 -8.02
CA LYS A 125 17.31 6.17 -7.29
C LYS A 125 16.61 5.98 -5.94
N HIS A 126 16.22 7.08 -5.30
CA HIS A 126 15.39 7.07 -4.10
C HIS A 126 14.07 7.73 -4.43
N VAL A 127 12.97 7.27 -3.85
CA VAL A 127 11.62 7.78 -4.12
C VAL A 127 10.94 8.13 -2.81
N TRP A 128 10.39 9.33 -2.68
CA TRP A 128 9.73 9.75 -1.45
C TRP A 128 8.47 8.94 -1.15
N ILE A 129 8.26 8.71 0.14
CA ILE A 129 7.08 8.10 0.75
C ILE A 129 6.64 8.95 1.95
N GLY A 130 5.41 8.74 2.41
CA GLY A 130 4.76 9.46 3.50
C GLY A 130 5.38 9.31 4.89
N LEU A 131 6.60 8.78 5.02
CA LEU A 131 7.22 8.46 6.30
C LEU A 131 8.12 9.59 6.81
N ARG A 132 7.83 10.07 8.02
CA ARG A 132 8.57 11.17 8.65
C ARG A 132 8.85 10.91 10.13
N PHE A 133 10.03 11.33 10.59
CA PHE A 133 10.40 11.32 11.99
C PHE A 133 9.86 12.56 12.72
N LEU A 134 8.86 12.38 13.56
CA LEU A 134 8.20 13.42 14.35
C LEU A 134 8.02 12.93 15.80
N SER A 135 8.15 13.83 16.77
CA SER A 135 7.86 13.54 18.18
C SER A 135 8.55 12.28 18.76
N LYS A 136 9.79 12.02 18.32
CA LYS A 136 10.64 10.87 18.72
C LYS A 136 10.28 9.51 18.09
N ASP A 137 9.43 9.49 17.07
CA ASP A 137 9.15 8.26 16.31
C ASP A 137 8.97 8.53 14.82
N TRP A 138 8.99 7.47 14.02
CA TRP A 138 8.62 7.49 12.61
C TRP A 138 7.12 7.25 12.46
N ILE A 139 6.45 8.16 11.77
CA ILE A 139 5.01 8.09 11.54
C ILE A 139 4.69 8.25 10.05
N TRP A 140 3.60 7.62 9.61
CA TRP A 140 3.01 7.89 8.32
C TRP A 140 2.14 9.15 8.39
N VAL A 141 2.29 10.05 7.43
CA VAL A 141 1.58 11.35 7.44
C VAL A 141 0.12 11.28 7.00
N ASP A 142 -0.28 10.16 6.40
CA ASP A 142 -1.67 9.80 6.11
C ASP A 142 -2.41 9.21 7.33
N GLY A 143 -1.68 8.95 8.42
CA GLY A 143 -2.22 8.39 9.67
C GLY A 143 -2.29 6.86 9.72
N GLN A 144 -1.71 6.14 8.75
CA GLN A 144 -1.62 4.69 8.80
C GLN A 144 -0.78 4.20 9.99
N GLU A 145 -1.13 3.01 10.49
CA GLU A 145 -0.43 2.36 11.60
C GLU A 145 0.92 1.79 11.16
N MET A 146 1.90 1.77 12.07
CA MET A 146 3.27 1.29 11.81
C MET A 146 3.40 -0.22 12.11
N ASP A 147 2.61 -1.05 11.43
CA ASP A 147 2.60 -2.51 11.67
C ASP A 147 3.56 -3.28 10.74
N TYR A 148 3.91 -2.68 9.61
CA TYR A 148 4.87 -3.20 8.66
C TYR A 148 6.10 -2.30 8.67
N GLU A 149 7.29 -2.89 8.67
CA GLU A 149 8.55 -2.15 8.56
C GLU A 149 9.49 -2.84 7.58
N ALA A 150 10.07 -2.09 6.65
CA ALA A 150 11.02 -2.60 5.65
C ALA A 150 12.30 -1.75 5.56
N TRP A 151 12.85 -1.36 6.72
CA TRP A 151 14.13 -0.64 6.80
C TRP A 151 15.28 -1.43 6.19
N ASP A 152 16.29 -0.70 5.68
CA ASP A 152 17.50 -1.32 5.15
C ASP A 152 18.39 -1.93 6.24
N GLU A 153 19.54 -2.51 5.85
CA GLU A 153 20.50 -3.12 6.77
C GLU A 153 21.03 -2.17 7.85
N GLY A 154 20.90 -0.85 7.65
CA GLY A 154 21.23 0.16 8.66
C GLY A 154 20.19 0.28 9.78
N GLY A 155 19.01 -0.31 9.61
CA GLY A 155 17.91 -0.34 10.58
C GLY A 155 17.16 0.99 10.72
N LYS A 156 16.08 0.97 11.52
CA LYS A 156 15.26 2.14 11.87
C LYS A 156 16.07 3.15 12.70
N PRO A 157 16.30 4.38 12.22
CA PRO A 157 17.04 5.36 13.01
C PRO A 157 16.20 5.86 14.19
N LEU A 158 16.69 5.68 15.41
CA LEU A 158 15.97 6.13 16.62
C LEU A 158 16.04 7.64 16.84
N CYS A 159 17.15 8.27 16.44
CA CYS A 159 17.40 9.70 16.57
C CYS A 159 18.13 10.23 15.32
N PRO A 160 17.45 10.32 14.16
CA PRO A 160 18.08 10.82 12.95
C PRO A 160 18.52 12.28 13.10
N GLN A 161 19.56 12.66 12.36
CA GLN A 161 19.99 14.06 12.23
C GLN A 161 18.82 14.92 11.72
N ALA A 162 18.83 16.22 12.03
CA ALA A 162 17.72 17.14 11.73
C ALA A 162 17.22 17.07 10.28
N LYS A 163 18.16 16.97 9.32
CA LYS A 163 17.85 16.87 7.89
C LYS A 163 17.43 15.47 7.43
N MET A 164 17.77 14.42 8.18
CA MET A 164 17.53 13.01 7.82
C MET A 164 16.19 12.49 8.37
N LYS A 165 15.21 13.37 8.58
CA LYS A 165 13.93 13.05 9.21
C LYS A 165 12.84 12.60 8.23
N CYS A 166 13.18 12.45 6.96
CA CYS A 166 12.27 11.96 5.92
C CYS A 166 12.74 10.58 5.48
N ALA A 167 11.82 9.71 5.04
CA ALA A 167 12.21 8.41 4.50
C ALA A 167 11.91 8.32 3.01
N ALA A 168 12.78 7.60 2.32
CA ALA A 168 12.63 7.28 0.91
C ALA A 168 12.79 5.77 0.70
N LEU A 169 12.13 5.27 -0.32
CA LEU A 169 12.35 3.95 -0.87
C LEU A 169 13.63 3.93 -1.69
N GLN A 170 14.47 2.91 -1.52
CA GLN A 170 15.66 2.70 -2.33
C GLN A 170 15.40 1.73 -3.50
N LYS A 171 15.72 2.16 -4.73
CA LYS A 171 15.70 1.35 -5.94
C LYS A 171 17.10 0.82 -6.24
N THR A 172 17.30 -0.49 -6.09
CA THR A 172 18.57 -1.19 -6.35
C THR A 172 18.39 -2.19 -7.49
N GLY A 173 19.18 -2.07 -8.56
CA GLY A 173 19.13 -3.01 -9.70
C GLY A 173 17.76 -3.12 -10.38
N GLY A 174 16.97 -2.03 -10.37
CA GLY A 174 15.61 -2.03 -10.92
C GLY A 174 14.54 -2.63 -10.00
N ARG A 175 14.85 -2.90 -8.72
CA ARG A 175 13.89 -3.36 -7.72
C ARG A 175 13.92 -2.46 -6.49
N LEU A 176 12.77 -2.25 -5.86
CA LEU A 176 12.72 -1.74 -4.50
C LEU A 176 13.40 -2.72 -3.55
N SER A 177 14.25 -2.20 -2.68
CA SER A 177 14.94 -3.00 -1.68
C SER A 177 14.40 -2.75 -0.28
N SER A 178 14.23 -1.48 0.10
CA SER A 178 14.08 -1.10 1.51
C SER A 178 13.84 0.39 1.70
N TRP A 179 13.43 0.76 2.91
CA TRP A 179 13.27 2.13 3.38
C TRP A 179 14.56 2.65 3.98
N ARG A 180 14.84 3.93 3.78
CA ARG A 180 16.00 4.58 4.39
C ARG A 180 15.65 6.01 4.78
N ALA A 181 16.15 6.43 5.93
CA ALA A 181 16.18 7.85 6.26
C ALA A 181 17.01 8.63 5.24
N HIS A 182 16.53 9.78 4.82
CA HIS A 182 17.08 10.56 3.75
C HIS A 182 16.95 12.06 4.04
N ASP A 183 17.83 12.83 3.40
CA ASP A 183 17.92 14.28 3.55
C ASP A 183 16.67 14.93 2.90
N CYS A 184 15.79 15.52 3.72
CA CYS A 184 14.47 16.05 3.32
C CYS A 184 14.55 17.11 2.20
N GLU A 185 15.67 17.84 2.14
CA GLU A 185 15.92 18.90 1.15
C GLU A 185 16.36 18.34 -0.22
N LYS A 186 16.54 17.02 -0.35
CA LYS A 186 16.85 16.40 -1.64
C LYS A 186 15.61 16.36 -2.50
N ARG A 187 15.80 16.68 -3.77
CA ARG A 187 14.75 16.58 -4.77
C ARG A 187 14.72 15.15 -5.31
N LEU A 188 13.61 14.45 -5.11
CA LEU A 188 13.40 13.07 -5.56
C LEU A 188 12.02 12.94 -6.19
N SER A 189 11.86 11.98 -7.10
CA SER A 189 10.55 11.47 -7.50
C SER A 189 9.80 10.92 -6.27
N PHE A 190 8.48 10.81 -6.36
CA PHE A 190 7.65 10.48 -5.19
C PHE A 190 6.40 9.67 -5.56
N ILE A 191 5.77 9.07 -4.54
CA ILE A 191 4.57 8.24 -4.72
C ILE A 191 3.42 8.88 -3.94
N CYS A 192 2.32 9.14 -4.64
CA CYS A 192 1.04 9.50 -4.04
C CYS A 192 0.10 8.27 -4.06
N TYR A 193 -1.05 8.37 -3.42
CA TYR A 193 -2.15 7.44 -3.59
C TYR A 193 -3.48 8.18 -3.81
#